data_AF-A0A1R0KZA6-F1
#
_entry.id   AF-A0A1R0KZA6-F1
#
_cell.length_a   1.000
_cell.length_b   1.000
_cell.length_c   1.000
_cell.angle_alpha   90.00
_cell.angle_beta   90.00
_cell.angle_gamma   90.00
#
_symmetry.space_group_name_H-M   'P 1'
#
loop_
_entity.id
_entity.type
_entity.pdbx_description
1 polymer ?
#
loop_
_entity_poly.entity_id
_entity_poly.type
_entity_poly.pdbx_seq_one_letter_code
_entity_poly.pdbx_strand_id
1 'polypeptide(L)'
;MSESREQRRAREIATLRAAHRPVPRATPKLERVIDIKLRRDTNDGRARPLWSAEWSLRGANLGIERSDEDIAALVENVLEDARLLAEHYAVRLEWTLAGEIIEGGIVVGITLPDFVS
;
A
#
# COMPACT_ATOMS: atom_id res chain seq x y z
N MET A 1 55.97 10.82 -16.91
CA MET A 1 54.89 11.83 -16.91
C MET A 1 54.54 12.14 -15.47
N SER A 2 54.88 13.33 -14.99
CA SER A 2 54.73 13.71 -13.58
C SER A 2 53.36 14.33 -13.36
N GLU A 3 52.59 13.78 -12.43
CA GLU A 3 51.27 14.29 -12.03
C GLU A 3 51.41 15.72 -11.50
N SER A 4 50.60 16.65 -12.04
CA SER A 4 50.65 18.07 -11.65
C SER A 4 50.10 18.25 -10.23
N ARG A 5 50.69 19.18 -9.45
CA ARG A 5 50.24 19.52 -8.09
C ARG A 5 48.75 19.91 -8.03
N GLU A 6 48.20 20.42 -9.12
CA GLU A 6 46.78 20.75 -9.27
C GLU A 6 45.89 19.51 -9.34
N GLN A 7 46.32 18.46 -10.05
CA GLN A 7 45.58 17.18 -10.10
C GLN A 7 45.53 16.50 -8.73
N ARG A 8 46.62 16.61 -7.96
CA ARG A 8 46.66 16.08 -6.59
C ARG A 8 45.69 16.81 -5.66
N ARG A 9 45.64 18.15 -5.70
CA ARG A 9 44.69 18.94 -4.90
C ARG A 9 43.24 18.69 -5.31
N ALA A 10 42.96 18.58 -6.60
CA ALA A 10 41.62 18.28 -7.09
C ALA A 10 41.11 16.92 -6.59
N ARG A 11 42.00 15.90 -6.56
CA ARG A 11 41.68 14.59 -5.98
C ARG A 11 41.45 14.68 -4.47
N GLU A 12 42.33 15.35 -3.72
CA GLU A 12 42.16 15.51 -2.27
C GLU A 12 40.82 16.19 -1.92
N ILE A 13 40.43 17.24 -2.65
CA ILE A 13 39.14 17.92 -2.47
C ILE A 13 37.96 17.01 -2.84
N ALA A 14 38.08 16.23 -3.91
CA ALA A 14 37.04 15.27 -4.30
C ALA A 14 36.86 14.16 -3.24
N THR A 15 37.96 13.66 -2.68
CA THR A 15 37.92 12.65 -1.60
C THR A 15 37.29 13.20 -0.33
N LEU A 16 37.62 14.44 0.06
CA LEU A 16 37.02 15.12 1.21
C LEU A 16 35.51 15.38 1.00
N ARG A 17 35.09 15.77 -0.21
CA ARG A 17 33.67 15.94 -0.55
C ARG A 17 32.91 14.62 -0.58
N ALA A 18 33.53 13.53 -1.04
CA ALA A 18 32.93 12.21 -1.01
C ALA A 18 32.76 11.69 0.43
N ALA A 19 33.74 11.94 1.30
CA ALA A 19 33.69 11.57 2.72
C ALA A 19 32.62 12.35 3.51
N HIS A 20 32.30 13.58 3.09
CA HIS A 20 31.28 14.41 3.71
C HIS A 20 29.95 14.48 2.94
N ARG A 21 29.74 13.58 1.97
CA ARG A 21 28.45 13.52 1.28
C ARG A 21 27.38 13.13 2.31
N PRO A 22 26.34 13.95 2.55
CA PRO A 22 25.25 13.55 3.42
C PRO A 22 24.62 12.29 2.82
N VAL A 23 24.68 11.19 3.55
CA VAL A 23 23.91 9.99 3.23
C VAL A 23 22.45 10.42 3.31
N PRO A 24 21.63 10.23 2.26
CA PRO A 24 20.20 10.45 2.40
C PRO A 24 19.70 9.48 3.47
N ARG A 25 19.51 9.99 4.70
CA ARG A 25 18.74 9.29 5.72
C ARG A 25 17.31 9.30 5.22
N ALA A 26 16.92 8.25 4.51
CA ALA A 26 15.51 7.97 4.30
C ALA A 26 14.90 7.78 5.69
N THR A 27 14.14 8.77 6.14
CA THR A 27 13.32 8.63 7.34
C THR A 27 12.37 7.45 7.07
N PRO A 28 12.30 6.43 7.94
CA PRO A 28 11.36 5.35 7.74
C PRO A 28 9.95 5.93 7.73
N LYS A 29 9.15 5.58 6.72
CA LYS A 29 7.75 5.98 6.65
C LYS A 29 7.01 5.42 7.86
N LEU A 30 6.07 6.19 8.40
CA LEU A 30 5.20 5.70 9.48
C LEU A 30 4.28 4.62 8.91
N GLU A 31 4.18 3.49 9.62
CA GLU A 31 3.27 2.41 9.24
C GLU A 31 1.81 2.83 9.48
N ARG A 32 0.95 2.47 8.53
CA ARG A 32 -0.49 2.70 8.55
C ARG A 32 -1.20 1.43 8.05
N VAL A 33 -2.17 0.96 8.83
CA VAL A 33 -2.95 -0.22 8.50
C VAL A 33 -4.32 0.21 8.00
N ILE A 34 -4.76 -0.31 6.86
CA ILE A 34 -6.11 -0.13 6.35
C ILE A 34 -6.87 -1.43 6.61
N ASP A 35 -7.91 -1.35 7.44
CA ASP A 35 -8.81 -2.45 7.75
C ASP A 35 -9.91 -2.47 6.70
N ILE A 36 -10.01 -3.57 5.95
CA ILE A 36 -10.94 -3.73 4.83
C ILE A 36 -11.90 -4.88 5.14
N LYS A 37 -13.20 -4.62 5.04
CA LYS A 37 -14.27 -5.61 5.21
C LYS A 37 -14.96 -5.80 3.87
N LEU A 38 -14.76 -6.97 3.27
CA LEU A 38 -15.48 -7.40 2.08
C LEU A 38 -16.68 -8.25 2.50
N ARG A 39 -17.85 -7.97 1.94
CA ARG A 39 -19.09 -8.71 2.22
C ARG A 39 -19.78 -9.11 0.93
N ARG A 40 -20.20 -10.36 0.83
CA ARG A 40 -21.08 -10.84 -0.24
C ARG A 40 -22.53 -10.82 0.25
N ASP A 41 -23.42 -10.16 -0.48
CA ASP A 41 -24.87 -10.26 -0.22
C ASP A 41 -25.41 -11.50 -0.94
N THR A 42 -25.99 -12.44 -0.21
CA THR A 42 -26.57 -13.69 -0.76
C THR A 42 -28.09 -13.63 -0.87
N ASN A 43 -28.72 -12.48 -0.63
CA ASN A 43 -30.17 -12.34 -0.82
C ASN A 43 -30.54 -12.30 -2.31
N ASP A 44 -30.82 -13.49 -2.84
CA ASP A 44 -31.16 -13.84 -4.23
C ASP A 44 -32.50 -13.25 -4.76
N GLY A 45 -33.03 -12.21 -4.10
CA GLY A 45 -34.40 -11.73 -4.31
C GLY A 45 -34.55 -10.34 -4.91
N ARG A 46 -33.50 -9.51 -4.98
CA ARG A 46 -33.57 -8.14 -5.54
C ARG A 46 -32.26 -7.77 -6.19
N ALA A 47 -32.34 -7.03 -7.31
CA ALA A 47 -31.23 -6.43 -8.06
C ALA A 47 -30.38 -5.46 -7.21
N ARG A 48 -29.62 -6.01 -6.26
CA ARG A 48 -28.68 -5.29 -5.41
C ARG A 48 -27.27 -5.78 -5.72
N PRO A 49 -26.25 -4.91 -5.59
CA PRO A 49 -24.87 -5.27 -5.81
C PRO A 49 -24.48 -6.47 -4.94
N LEU A 50 -23.93 -7.49 -5.60
CA LEU A 50 -23.56 -8.78 -5.01
C LEU A 50 -22.48 -8.61 -3.93
N TRP A 51 -21.70 -7.52 -3.99
CA TRP A 51 -20.58 -7.25 -3.11
C TRP A 51 -20.64 -5.86 -2.49
N SER A 52 -20.12 -5.76 -1.27
CA SER A 52 -19.79 -4.49 -0.63
C SER A 52 -18.42 -4.55 0.03
N ALA A 53 -17.72 -3.41 0.04
CA ALA A 53 -16.44 -3.22 0.67
C ALA A 53 -16.52 -2.00 1.58
N GLU A 54 -16.04 -2.12 2.81
CA GLU A 54 -15.85 -1.02 3.75
C GLU A 54 -14.37 -1.00 4.12
N TRP A 55 -13.67 0.12 3.95
CA TRP A 55 -12.28 0.24 4.39
C TRP A 55 -12.05 1.50 5.20
N SER A 56 -11.22 1.38 6.24
CA SER A 56 -10.90 2.47 7.16
C SER A 56 -9.46 2.38 7.61
N LEU A 57 -8.87 3.54 7.91
CA LEU A 57 -7.55 3.56 8.54
C LEU A 57 -7.70 3.09 9.99
N ARG A 58 -6.90 2.11 10.41
CA ARG A 58 -6.96 1.57 11.78
C ARG A 58 -6.78 2.68 12.82
N GLY A 59 -7.75 2.78 13.73
CA GLY A 59 -7.79 3.83 14.76
C GLY A 59 -8.41 5.15 14.29
N ALA A 60 -8.85 5.26 13.04
CA ALA A 60 -9.68 6.35 12.55
C ALA A 60 -11.16 5.97 12.60
N ASN A 61 -12.03 6.93 12.96
CA ASN A 61 -13.48 6.74 12.99
C ASN A 61 -14.14 7.03 11.62
N LEU A 62 -13.36 7.10 10.55
CA LEU A 62 -13.81 7.43 9.20
C LEU A 62 -13.44 6.26 8.28
N GLY A 63 -14.43 5.75 7.56
CA GLY A 63 -14.28 4.68 6.59
C GLY A 63 -15.05 5.01 5.30
N ILE A 64 -14.61 4.41 4.21
CA ILE A 64 -15.26 4.49 2.91
C ILE A 64 -16.01 3.18 2.69
N GLU A 65 -17.28 3.29 2.28
CA GLU A 65 -18.10 2.16 1.91
C GLU A 65 -18.50 2.26 0.44
N ARG A 66 -18.39 1.13 -0.28
CA ARG A 66 -18.77 0.97 -1.68
C ARG A 66 -19.45 -0.38 -1.88
N SER A 67 -20.32 -0.45 -2.88
CA SER A 67 -20.96 -1.68 -3.29
C SER A 67 -20.91 -1.80 -4.80
N ASP A 68 -20.66 -3.01 -5.29
CA ASP A 68 -20.53 -3.31 -6.71
C ASP A 68 -21.02 -4.73 -7.00
N GLU A 69 -21.35 -5.02 -8.26
CA GLU A 69 -21.62 -6.37 -8.73
C GLU A 69 -20.32 -7.18 -8.87
N ASP A 70 -19.21 -6.50 -9.19
CA ASP A 70 -17.89 -7.11 -9.33
C ASP A 70 -16.99 -6.80 -8.13
N ILE A 71 -16.52 -7.86 -7.47
CA ILE A 71 -15.53 -7.77 -6.38
C ILE A 71 -14.19 -7.21 -6.87
N ALA A 72 -13.80 -7.44 -8.13
CA ALA A 72 -12.53 -6.93 -8.66
C ALA A 72 -12.53 -5.39 -8.69
N ALA A 73 -13.65 -4.78 -9.08
CA ALA A 73 -13.82 -3.33 -9.05
C ALA A 73 -13.70 -2.78 -7.62
N LEU A 74 -14.24 -3.48 -6.62
CA LEU A 74 -14.09 -3.07 -5.21
C LEU A 74 -12.65 -3.16 -4.72
N VAL A 75 -11.93 -4.22 -5.07
CA VAL A 75 -10.52 -4.38 -4.72
C VAL A 75 -9.67 -3.30 -5.38
N GLU A 76 -9.95 -2.96 -6.65
CA GLU A 76 -9.25 -1.89 -7.36
C GLU A 76 -9.44 -0.53 -6.67
N ASN A 77 -10.66 -0.18 -6.29
CA ASN A 77 -10.95 1.05 -5.54
C ASN A 77 -10.14 1.14 -4.22
N VAL A 78 -10.07 0.04 -3.46
CA VAL A 78 -9.27 -0.01 -2.22
C VAL A 78 -7.79 0.20 -2.50
N LEU A 79 -7.26 -0.41 -3.58
CA LEU A 79 -5.86 -0.27 -3.96
C LEU A 79 -5.51 1.13 -4.44
N GLU A 80 -6.41 1.82 -5.13
CA GLU A 80 -6.22 3.22 -5.54
C GLU A 80 -6.08 4.12 -4.31
N ASP A 81 -6.98 3.99 -3.34
CA ASP A 81 -6.91 4.75 -2.09
C ASP A 81 -5.64 4.41 -1.28
N ALA A 82 -5.26 3.13 -1.24
CA ALA A 82 -4.04 2.69 -0.59
C ALA A 82 -2.78 3.27 -1.25
N ARG A 83 -2.75 3.37 -2.59
CA ARG A 83 -1.62 3.97 -3.34
C ARG A 83 -1.45 5.44 -3.01
N LEU A 84 -2.54 6.20 -2.90
CA LEU A 84 -2.48 7.61 -2.49
C LEU A 84 -1.87 7.76 -1.09
N LEU A 85 -2.22 6.86 -0.16
CA LEU A 85 -1.62 6.86 1.18
C LEU A 85 -0.16 6.39 1.18
N ALA A 86 0.19 5.47 0.28
CA ALA A 86 1.54 4.92 0.15
C ALA A 86 2.59 5.96 -0.28
N GLU A 87 2.18 7.08 -0.89
CA GLU A 87 3.08 8.19 -1.18
C GLU A 87 3.75 8.74 0.09
N HIS A 88 3.03 8.71 1.21
CA HIS A 88 3.46 9.31 2.47
C HIS A 88 3.72 8.30 3.59
N TYR A 89 3.10 7.13 3.54
CA TYR A 89 3.12 6.13 4.61
C TYR A 89 3.57 4.75 4.11
N ALA A 90 4.05 3.92 5.03
CA ALA A 90 4.18 2.49 4.77
C ALA A 90 2.80 1.88 5.02
N VAL A 91 2.07 1.53 3.95
CA VAL A 91 0.68 1.07 4.04
C VAL A 91 0.65 -0.45 4.08
N ARG A 92 -0.14 -1.00 5.00
CA ARG A 92 -0.48 -2.42 5.10
C ARG A 92 -1.98 -2.60 4.98
N LEU A 93 -2.43 -3.54 4.15
CA LEU A 93 -3.85 -3.86 4.00
C LEU A 93 -4.18 -5.10 4.81
N GLU A 94 -5.28 -5.06 5.56
CA GLU A 94 -5.80 -6.23 6.26
C GLU A 94 -7.23 -6.50 5.78
N TRP A 95 -7.40 -7.63 5.11
CA TRP A 95 -8.67 -8.03 4.51
C TRP A 95 -9.45 -8.95 5.45
N THR A 96 -10.70 -8.58 5.73
CA THR A 96 -11.68 -9.41 6.43
C THR A 96 -12.83 -9.72 5.48
N LEU A 97 -13.11 -10.99 5.26
CA LEU A 97 -14.27 -11.43 4.48
C LEU A 97 -15.41 -11.79 5.44
N ALA A 98 -16.56 -11.15 5.29
CA ALA A 98 -17.78 -11.51 6.01
C ALA A 98 -18.80 -12.12 5.03
N GLY A 99 -19.26 -13.33 5.33
CA GLY A 99 -20.08 -14.16 4.45
C GLY A 99 -19.76 -15.64 4.69
N GLU A 100 -20.49 -16.56 4.07
CA GLU A 100 -20.19 -17.99 4.18
C GLU A 100 -18.74 -18.25 3.71
N ILE A 101 -17.87 -18.61 4.66
CA ILE A 101 -16.44 -18.80 4.45
C ILE A 101 -16.26 -20.16 3.78
N ILE A 102 -15.84 -20.16 2.52
CA ILE A 102 -15.24 -21.35 1.92
C ILE A 102 -13.82 -21.41 2.47
N GLU A 103 -13.48 -22.50 3.17
CA GLU A 103 -12.26 -22.64 3.95
C GLU A 103 -10.99 -22.19 3.20
N GLY A 104 -10.16 -21.39 3.89
CA GLY A 104 -8.77 -21.15 3.49
C GLY A 104 -8.51 -19.90 2.66
N GLY A 105 -9.00 -18.71 3.07
CA GLY A 105 -8.49 -17.41 2.61
C GLY A 105 -8.63 -17.10 1.11
N ILE A 106 -9.18 -18.03 0.33
CA ILE A 106 -9.45 -17.90 -1.09
C ILE A 106 -10.94 -17.64 -1.20
N VAL A 107 -11.30 -16.39 -1.48
CA VAL A 107 -12.58 -16.14 -2.16
C VAL A 107 -12.46 -16.88 -3.49
N VAL A 108 -13.29 -17.89 -3.71
CA VAL A 108 -13.22 -18.79 -4.89
C VAL A 108 -12.88 -18.00 -6.16
N GLY A 109 -11.61 -18.08 -6.58
CA GLY A 109 -11.09 -17.46 -7.80
C GLY A 109 -10.26 -16.17 -7.66
N ILE A 110 -10.10 -15.55 -6.49
CA ILE A 110 -9.38 -14.27 -6.33
C ILE A 110 -8.36 -14.32 -5.19
N THR A 111 -7.10 -14.11 -5.53
CA THR A 111 -6.02 -13.84 -4.57
C THR A 111 -6.04 -12.36 -4.22
N LEU A 112 -6.33 -12.03 -2.96
CA LEU A 112 -6.28 -10.65 -2.49
C LEU A 112 -4.81 -10.21 -2.34
N PRO A 113 -4.43 -9.04 -2.87
CA PRO A 113 -3.07 -8.56 -2.76
C PRO A 113 -2.77 -8.07 -1.34
N ASP A 114 -1.64 -8.51 -0.81
CA ASP A 114 -0.97 -7.79 0.26
C ASP A 114 -0.25 -6.58 -0.33
N PHE A 115 -0.48 -5.41 0.25
CA PHE A 115 0.24 -4.20 -0.10
C PHE A 115 1.21 -3.87 1.01
N VAL A 116 2.49 -3.71 0.66
CA VAL A 116 3.56 -3.28 1.56
C VAL A 116 4.37 -2.21 0.81
N SER A 117 4.36 -0.97 1.31
CA SER A 117 5.16 0.15 0.77
C SER A 117 6.20 0.67 1.75
#